data_AF-A0A3E0DXV2-F1
#
_entry.id   AF-A0A3E0DXV2-F1
#
_cell.length_a   1.000
_cell.length_b   1.000
_cell.length_c   1.000
_cell.angle_alpha   90.00
_cell.angle_beta   90.00
_cell.angle_gamma   90.00
#
_symmetry.space_group_name_H-M   'P 1'
#
loop_
_entity.id
_entity.type
_entity.pdbx_description
1 polymer ?
#
loop_
_entity_poly.entity_id
_entity_poly.type
_entity_poly.pdbx_seq_one_letter_code
_entity_poly.pdbx_strand_id
1 'polypeptide(L)'
;MKNLYSLFLVIFLIFSCSEDSEFKNPNAVHIRVENSSGTDFKDILIISGSGAVEFGDLKAGKKSNFKEFESAFRYGFVSLMADGKEVRFQPYDYVGETSLSKGYYTYKLNLDISDPDNSYLTLELLIEN
;
A
#
# COMPACT_ATOMS: atom_id res chain seq x y z
N MET A 1 -34.72 -35.58 -30.36
CA MET A 1 -33.48 -34.97 -30.89
C MET A 1 -32.80 -34.29 -29.70
N LYS A 2 -32.10 -35.05 -28.87
CA LYS A 2 -30.62 -35.17 -28.83
C LYS A 2 -29.91 -33.81 -28.80
N ASN A 3 -29.60 -33.39 -27.58
CA ASN A 3 -28.32 -32.86 -27.10
C ASN A 3 -27.59 -31.87 -28.02
N LEU A 4 -27.45 -30.63 -27.53
CA LEU A 4 -26.17 -29.93 -27.67
C LEU A 4 -25.92 -29.03 -26.46
N TYR A 5 -25.56 -29.67 -25.35
CA TYR A 5 -24.75 -29.03 -24.31
C TYR A 5 -23.41 -28.66 -24.97
N SER A 6 -23.20 -27.39 -25.31
CA SER A 6 -21.87 -26.90 -25.66
C SER A 6 -21.21 -26.34 -24.39
N LEU A 7 -20.54 -27.27 -23.72
CA LEU A 7 -19.49 -27.05 -22.75
C LEU A 7 -18.35 -26.27 -23.43
N PHE A 8 -18.09 -25.04 -22.99
CA PHE A 8 -16.84 -24.32 -23.22
C PHE A 8 -16.45 -23.73 -21.84
N LEU A 9 -15.92 -24.54 -20.93
CA LEU A 9 -14.51 -24.94 -20.79
C LEU A 9 -13.54 -23.75 -20.74
N VAL A 10 -12.71 -23.81 -19.70
CA VAL A 10 -11.45 -23.09 -19.47
C VAL A 10 -11.62 -21.71 -18.83
N ILE A 11 -11.73 -21.67 -17.50
CA ILE A 11 -10.57 -21.46 -16.61
C ILE A 11 -9.93 -20.09 -16.90
N PHE A 12 -10.53 -19.04 -16.35
CA PHE A 12 -9.82 -17.81 -15.99
C PHE A 12 -9.53 -17.84 -14.49
N LEU A 13 -8.86 -18.90 -14.04
CA LEU A 13 -8.09 -18.89 -12.80
C LEU A 13 -6.63 -18.67 -13.18
N ILE A 14 -6.35 -17.52 -13.80
CA ILE A 14 -5.00 -16.96 -13.67
C ILE A 14 -4.90 -16.42 -12.23
N PHE A 15 -4.67 -17.32 -11.30
CA PHE A 15 -3.92 -16.98 -10.11
C PHE A 15 -2.60 -16.42 -10.63
N SER A 16 -2.52 -15.09 -10.72
CA SER A 16 -1.25 -14.39 -10.74
C SER A 16 -0.63 -14.64 -9.38
N CYS A 17 0.01 -15.79 -9.23
CA CYS A 17 1.00 -16.02 -8.19
C CYS A 17 2.13 -15.07 -8.54
N SER A 18 2.21 -13.92 -7.87
CA SER A 18 3.41 -13.08 -7.92
C SER A 18 4.58 -13.98 -7.52
N GLU A 19 5.52 -14.20 -8.43
CA GLU A 19 6.67 -15.06 -8.18
C GLU A 19 7.45 -14.53 -6.97
N ASP A 20 7.72 -15.40 -5.99
CA ASP A 20 8.62 -15.16 -4.85
C ASP A 20 10.08 -14.81 -5.26
N SER A 21 10.35 -14.72 -6.57
CA SER A 21 11.64 -14.35 -7.15
C SER A 21 11.94 -12.85 -7.04
N GLU A 22 10.92 -11.99 -6.93
CA GLU A 22 11.07 -10.53 -6.93
C GLU A 22 11.80 -10.01 -5.66
N PHE A 23 11.68 -10.73 -4.54
CA PHE A 23 12.27 -10.34 -3.25
C PHE A 23 13.78 -10.64 -3.10
N LYS A 24 14.42 -11.32 -4.07
CA LYS A 24 15.83 -11.70 -3.97
C LYS A 24 16.76 -10.60 -4.50
N ASN A 25 17.60 -10.08 -3.62
CA ASN A 25 18.63 -9.06 -3.91
C ASN A 25 18.07 -7.72 -4.43
N PRO A 26 17.26 -7.00 -3.63
CA PRO A 26 16.73 -5.69 -4.00
C PRO A 26 17.86 -4.71 -4.31
N ASN A 27 17.73 -3.97 -5.41
CA ASN A 27 18.68 -2.94 -5.81
C ASN A 27 18.29 -1.53 -5.30
N ALA A 28 17.05 -1.36 -4.83
CA ALA A 28 16.49 -0.13 -4.28
C ALA A 28 15.56 -0.41 -3.07
N VAL A 29 14.93 0.64 -2.54
CA VAL A 29 13.85 0.52 -1.54
C VAL A 29 12.52 0.44 -2.28
N HIS A 30 11.76 -0.61 -2.04
CA HIS A 30 10.45 -0.83 -2.65
C HIS A 30 9.38 -0.77 -1.56
N ILE A 31 8.42 0.13 -1.73
CA ILE A 31 7.32 0.30 -0.78
C ILE A 31 6.00 0.09 -1.51
N ARG A 32 5.12 -0.73 -0.92
CA ARG A 32 3.70 -0.77 -1.26
C ARG A 32 2.87 -0.25 -0.09
N VAL A 33 1.61 0.05 -0.38
CA VAL A 33 0.64 0.47 0.61
C VAL A 33 -0.35 -0.66 0.85
N GLU A 34 -0.64 -0.94 2.11
CA GLU A 34 -1.77 -1.78 2.52
C GLU A 34 -2.83 -0.87 3.14
N ASN A 35 -4.03 -0.86 2.57
CA ASN A 35 -5.19 -0.29 3.23
C ASN A 35 -5.77 -1.34 4.18
N SER A 36 -5.39 -1.27 5.45
CA SER A 36 -5.87 -2.17 6.52
C SER A 36 -7.18 -1.69 7.17
N SER A 37 -7.81 -0.65 6.61
CA SER A 37 -9.08 -0.11 7.11
C SER A 37 -10.29 -0.73 6.42
N GLY A 38 -11.49 -0.39 6.92
CA GLY A 38 -12.77 -0.72 6.30
C GLY A 38 -13.23 0.29 5.23
N THR A 39 -12.47 1.34 4.96
CA THR A 39 -12.84 2.46 4.08
C THR A 39 -11.94 2.48 2.83
N ASP A 40 -12.52 2.82 1.68
CA ASP A 40 -11.75 3.03 0.45
C ASP A 40 -10.87 4.28 0.58
N PHE A 41 -9.59 4.15 0.23
CA PHE A 41 -8.67 5.27 0.13
C PHE A 41 -8.57 5.73 -1.33
N LYS A 42 -8.47 7.03 -1.53
CA LYS A 42 -8.23 7.65 -2.84
C LYS A 42 -7.08 8.64 -2.78
N ASP A 43 -6.47 8.87 -3.94
CA ASP A 43 -5.43 9.89 -4.12
C ASP A 43 -4.28 9.75 -3.09
N ILE A 44 -3.86 8.51 -2.80
CA ILE A 44 -2.83 8.26 -1.79
C ILE A 44 -1.51 8.85 -2.26
N LEU A 45 -0.95 9.75 -1.46
CA LEU A 45 0.34 10.40 -1.65
C LEU A 45 1.23 10.14 -0.43
N ILE A 46 2.45 9.67 -0.65
CA ILE A 46 3.41 9.41 0.41
C ILE A 46 4.70 10.19 0.16
N ILE A 47 5.19 10.88 1.18
CA ILE A 47 6.48 11.56 1.17
C ILE A 47 7.36 10.92 2.24
N SER A 48 8.42 10.25 1.81
CA SER A 48 9.39 9.58 2.68
C SER A 48 10.76 9.71 2.05
N GLY A 49 11.71 10.35 2.73
CA GLY A 49 13.06 10.56 2.23
C GLY A 49 13.14 11.50 1.02
N SER A 50 13.17 10.94 -0.19
CA SER A 50 13.61 11.62 -1.42
C SER A 50 12.50 12.29 -2.25
N GLY A 51 11.22 12.14 -1.90
CA GLY A 51 10.15 12.82 -2.63
C GLY A 51 8.75 12.26 -2.40
N ALA A 52 7.79 12.82 -3.14
CA ALA A 52 6.41 12.39 -3.13
C ALA A 52 6.16 11.27 -4.15
N VAL A 53 5.48 10.22 -3.71
CA VAL A 53 5.10 9.06 -4.52
C VAL A 53 3.60 8.86 -4.41
N GLU A 54 2.91 8.94 -5.54
CA GLU A 54 1.47 8.66 -5.62
C GLU A 54 1.22 7.16 -5.71
N PHE A 55 0.22 6.64 -5.01
CA PHE A 55 -0.25 5.26 -5.10
C PHE A 55 -1.65 5.15 -5.72
N GLY A 56 -2.34 6.27 -5.90
CA GLY A 56 -3.70 6.33 -6.45
C GLY A 56 -4.73 5.77 -5.48
N ASP A 57 -5.75 5.13 -6.04
CA ASP A 57 -6.87 4.59 -5.27
C ASP A 57 -6.59 3.18 -4.76
N LEU A 58 -7.03 2.89 -3.53
CA LEU A 58 -6.88 1.58 -2.92
C LEU A 58 -8.12 1.19 -2.11
N LYS A 59 -8.78 0.12 -2.56
CA LYS A 59 -9.97 -0.43 -1.88
C LYS A 59 -9.64 -0.90 -0.46
N ALA A 60 -10.66 -0.87 0.40
CA ALA A 60 -10.57 -1.43 1.75
C ALA A 60 -9.99 -2.86 1.75
N GLY A 61 -9.03 -3.12 2.64
CA GLY A 61 -8.37 -4.42 2.78
C GLY A 61 -7.43 -4.81 1.64
N LYS A 62 -7.08 -3.90 0.71
CA LYS A 62 -6.21 -4.21 -0.44
C LYS A 62 -4.80 -3.67 -0.29
N LYS A 63 -3.89 -4.25 -1.08
CA LYS A 63 -2.49 -3.82 -1.23
C LYS A 63 -2.28 -3.24 -2.63
N SER A 64 -1.50 -2.18 -2.72
CA SER A 64 -1.01 -1.67 -4.00
C SER A 64 0.15 -2.51 -4.52
N ASN A 65 0.57 -2.25 -5.76
CA ASN A 65 1.86 -2.70 -6.26
C ASN A 65 3.00 -1.94 -5.56
N PHE A 66 4.18 -2.55 -5.50
CA PHE A 66 5.38 -1.87 -5.04
C PHE A 66 5.77 -0.71 -5.94
N LYS A 67 6.32 0.35 -5.33
CA LYS A 67 6.93 1.48 -6.01
C LYS A 67 8.32 1.69 -5.44
N GLU A 68 9.25 2.09 -6.32
CA GLU A 68 10.62 2.37 -5.94
C GLU A 68 10.75 3.73 -5.26
N PHE A 69 11.56 3.80 -4.21
CA PHE A 69 11.98 4.99 -3.51
C PHE A 69 13.52 5.06 -3.58
N GLU A 70 14.06 6.22 -3.92
CA GLU A 70 15.51 6.47 -3.86
C GLU A 70 16.00 6.41 -2.41
N SER A 71 15.22 6.95 -1.47
CA SER A 71 15.38 6.74 -0.02
C SER A 71 14.02 6.84 0.67
N ALA A 72 13.85 6.15 1.80
CA ALA A 72 12.65 6.22 2.62
C ALA A 72 12.97 5.85 4.07
N PHE A 73 12.09 6.24 4.99
CA PHE A 73 12.22 5.96 6.43
C PHE A 73 11.17 4.97 6.92
N ARG A 74 11.18 4.65 8.22
CA ARG A 74 10.20 3.74 8.82
C ARG A 74 8.77 4.27 8.80
N TYR A 75 8.62 5.57 8.69
CA TYR A 75 7.36 6.27 8.51
C TYR A 75 7.60 7.45 7.57
N GLY A 76 6.54 7.93 6.93
CA GLY A 76 6.58 9.08 6.04
C GLY A 76 5.32 9.89 6.18
N PHE A 77 5.30 11.11 5.66
CA PHE A 77 4.05 11.86 5.53
C PHE A 77 3.12 11.11 4.57
N VAL A 78 1.84 11.03 4.93
CA VAL A 78 0.79 10.47 4.08
C VAL A 78 -0.35 11.47 3.99
N SER A 79 -0.84 11.70 2.78
CA SER A 79 -2.15 12.33 2.54
C SER A 79 -2.98 11.42 1.64
N LEU A 80 -4.27 11.30 1.94
CA LEU A 80 -5.23 10.56 1.14
C LEU A 80 -6.66 11.06 1.43
N MET A 81 -7.58 10.68 0.57
CA MET A 81 -9.01 10.88 0.77
C MET A 81 -9.67 9.60 1.32
N ALA A 82 -10.43 9.73 2.40
CA ALA A 82 -11.27 8.68 2.98
C ALA A 82 -12.66 9.25 3.28
N ASP A 83 -13.72 8.57 2.81
CA ASP A 83 -15.12 9.03 2.95
C ASP A 83 -15.35 10.51 2.54
N GLY A 84 -14.64 10.96 1.51
CA GLY A 84 -14.74 12.33 0.98
C GLY A 84 -14.02 13.40 1.82
N LYS A 85 -13.30 13.02 2.86
CA LYS A 85 -12.46 13.91 3.68
C LYS A 85 -10.98 13.63 3.43
N GLU A 86 -10.17 14.69 3.41
CA GLU A 86 -8.71 14.53 3.42
C GLU A 86 -8.26 14.16 4.83
N VAL A 87 -7.47 13.09 4.94
CA VAL A 87 -6.86 12.64 6.18
C VAL A 87 -5.36 12.50 5.98
N ARG A 88 -4.60 12.80 7.04
CA ARG A 88 -3.15 12.87 6.97
C ARG A 88 -2.50 12.15 8.14
N PHE A 89 -1.37 11.51 7.86
CA PHE A 89 -0.41 11.09 8.88
C PHE A 89 0.82 11.98 8.71
N GLN A 90 1.17 12.74 9.76
CA GLN A 90 2.28 13.69 9.72
C GLN A 90 3.28 13.38 10.85
N PRO A 91 4.49 12.93 10.51
CA PRO A 91 5.59 12.84 11.48
C PRO A 91 5.93 14.23 12.04
N TYR A 92 6.29 14.31 13.33
CA TYR A 92 6.73 15.56 13.96
C TYR A 92 8.10 16.01 13.42
N ASP A 93 9.06 15.09 13.38
CA ASP A 93 10.35 15.24 12.72
C ASP A 93 10.90 13.85 12.32
N TYR A 94 12.00 13.85 11.55
CA TYR A 94 12.76 12.65 11.19
C TYR A 94 14.12 12.61 11.92
N VAL A 95 14.30 13.35 13.01
CA VAL A 95 15.61 13.50 13.66
C VAL A 95 16.01 12.18 14.30
N GLY A 96 17.17 11.64 13.88
CA GLY A 96 17.68 10.36 14.37
C GLY A 96 17.14 9.14 13.61
N GLU A 97 16.27 9.32 12.62
CA GLU A 97 15.85 8.23 11.74
C GLU A 97 17.01 7.76 10.85
N THR A 98 17.02 6.45 10.60
CA THR A 98 17.93 5.81 9.66
C THR A 98 17.14 5.42 8.41
N SER A 99 17.68 5.75 7.23
CA SER A 99 17.08 5.31 5.97
C SER A 99 16.91 3.80 5.94
N LEU A 100 15.81 3.33 5.38
CA LEU A 100 15.59 1.91 5.11
C LEU A 100 16.71 1.37 4.22
N SER A 101 17.13 0.15 4.51
CA SER A 101 17.99 -0.62 3.62
C SER A 101 17.24 -0.98 2.34
N LYS A 102 17.97 -1.35 1.30
CA LYS A 102 17.36 -1.94 0.09
C LYS A 102 16.54 -3.17 0.49
N GLY A 103 15.31 -3.24 0.01
CA GLY A 103 14.31 -4.12 0.60
C GLY A 103 12.91 -3.87 0.07
N TYR A 104 12.01 -4.77 0.40
CA TYR A 104 10.59 -4.62 0.15
C TYR A 104 9.87 -4.40 1.47
N TYR A 105 9.00 -3.39 1.49
CA TYR A 105 8.32 -2.95 2.67
C TYR A 105 6.86 -2.65 2.37
N THR A 106 6.01 -2.82 3.38
CA THR A 106 4.62 -2.37 3.34
C THR A 106 4.42 -1.26 4.35
N TYR A 107 3.97 -0.11 3.88
CA TYR A 107 3.30 0.87 4.74
C TYR A 107 1.85 0.44 4.90
N LYS A 108 1.56 -0.16 6.06
CA LYS A 108 0.22 -0.55 6.44
C LYS A 108 -0.47 0.63 7.06
N LEU A 109 -1.44 1.16 6.34
CA LEU A 109 -2.26 2.29 6.74
C LEU A 109 -3.56 1.79 7.32
N ASN A 110 -3.97 2.37 8.45
CA ASN A 110 -5.31 2.17 8.99
C ASN A 110 -5.95 3.53 9.28
N LEU A 111 -7.28 3.54 9.34
CA LEU A 111 -8.07 4.70 9.71
C LEU A 111 -8.69 4.43 11.07
N ASP A 112 -8.28 5.18 12.08
CA ASP A 112 -8.96 5.18 13.37
C ASP A 112 -10.19 6.07 13.28
N ILE A 113 -11.36 5.47 13.54
CA ILE A 113 -12.68 6.11 13.49
C ILE A 113 -13.37 6.08 14.86
N SER A 114 -12.62 5.86 15.94
CA SER A 114 -13.17 5.84 17.30
C SER A 114 -13.82 7.18 17.68
N ASP A 115 -13.35 8.28 17.09
CA ASP A 115 -13.98 9.59 17.08
C ASP A 115 -14.36 9.98 15.64
N PRO A 116 -15.66 10.01 15.29
CA PRO A 116 -16.13 10.36 13.94
C PRO A 116 -15.78 11.79 13.50
N ASP A 117 -15.58 12.69 14.46
CA ASP A 117 -15.22 14.09 14.20
C ASP A 117 -13.69 14.25 14.08
N ASN A 118 -12.92 13.31 14.64
CA ASN A 118 -11.46 13.33 14.67
C ASN A 118 -10.84 12.02 14.18
N SER A 119 -11.21 11.57 12.98
CA SER A 119 -10.56 10.43 12.35
C SER A 119 -9.10 10.74 12.03
N TYR A 120 -8.19 9.81 12.31
CA TYR A 120 -6.77 9.97 12.01
C TYR A 120 -6.16 8.70 11.40
N LEU A 121 -5.11 8.88 10.61
CA LEU A 121 -4.37 7.79 10.01
C LEU A 121 -3.33 7.25 10.98
N THR A 122 -3.16 5.93 10.96
CA THR A 122 -1.99 5.27 11.55
C THR A 122 -1.16 4.61 10.47
N LEU A 123 0.15 4.52 10.69
CA LEU A 123 1.10 3.90 9.78
C LEU A 123 1.97 2.90 10.57
N GLU A 124 2.01 1.67 10.08
CA GLU A 124 2.90 0.62 10.54
C GLU A 124 3.81 0.17 9.38
N LEU A 125 5.10 0.02 9.64
CA LEU A 125 6.04 -0.57 8.67
C LEU A 125 6.09 -2.09 8.85
N LEU A 126 5.84 -2.83 7.78
CA LEU A 126 6.08 -4.26 7.71
C LEU A 126 7.25 -4.55 6.77
N ILE A 127 8.13 -5.46 7.18
CA ILE A 127 9.23 -5.97 6.36
C ILE A 127 8.73 -7.19 5.60
N GLU A 128 8.88 -7.19 4.29
CA GLU A 128 8.57 -8.33 3.43
C GLU A 128 9.85 -9.16 3.24
N ASN A 129 9.77 -10.47 3.43
CA ASN A 129 10.90 -11.41 3.32
C ASN A 129 10.63 -12.49 2.28
#